data_AF-A0A166D6M0-F1
#
_entry.id   AF-A0A166D6M0-F1
#
_cell.length_a   1.000
_cell.length_b   1.000
_cell.length_c   1.000
_cell.angle_alpha   90.00
_cell.angle_beta   90.00
_cell.angle_gamma   90.00
#
_symmetry.space_group_name_H-M   'P 1'
#
loop_
_entity.id
_entity.type
_entity.pdbx_description
1 polymer ?
#
loop_
_entity_poly.entity_id
_entity_poly.type
_entity_poly.pdbx_seq_one_letter_code
_entity_poly.pdbx_strand_id
1 'polypeptide(L)'
;MATLRYLTEINNIFRTYDENECLKRYETILNKSERLPEIIIILLADKIIPNIESLTQFTRDNFIPRTSNQAEQHYSKTQKLETTHKFKTNEGLLEYLALHMEKPPI
;
A
#
# COMPACT_ATOMS: atom_id res chain seq x y z
N MET A 1 6.21 -14.96 17.40
CA MET A 1 4.85 -14.82 17.98
C MET A 1 4.48 -13.36 18.27
N ALA A 2 5.31 -12.58 18.98
CA ALA A 2 4.99 -11.18 19.33
C ALA A 2 4.90 -10.22 18.12
N THR A 3 5.83 -10.29 17.17
CA THR A 3 5.87 -9.39 15.99
C THR A 3 4.62 -9.49 15.12
N LEU A 4 4.09 -10.70 14.88
CA LEU A 4 2.88 -10.91 14.08
C LEU A 4 1.65 -10.26 14.70
N ARG A 5 1.56 -10.28 16.04
CA ARG A 5 0.51 -9.57 16.78
C ARG A 5 0.59 -8.07 16.54
N TYR A 6 1.78 -7.47 16.62
CA TYR A 6 1.96 -6.04 16.37
C TYR A 6 1.65 -5.64 14.93
N LEU A 7 2.04 -6.46 13.94
CA LEU A 7 1.65 -6.24 12.55
C LEU A 7 0.13 -6.28 12.37
N THR A 8 -0.56 -7.14 13.11
CA THR A 8 -2.02 -7.20 13.11
C THR A 8 -2.63 -5.96 13.78
N GLU A 9 -2.08 -5.51 14.90
CA GLU A 9 -2.50 -4.25 15.57
C GLU A 9 -2.30 -3.04 14.65
N ILE A 10 -1.18 -2.96 13.92
CA ILE A 10 -0.90 -1.90 12.94
C ILE A 10 -1.91 -1.94 11.79
N ASN A 11 -2.18 -3.13 11.21
CA ASN A 11 -3.19 -3.24 10.17
C ASN A 11 -4.58 -2.83 10.66
N ASN A 12 -4.89 -3.02 11.95
CA ASN A 12 -6.16 -2.60 12.53
C ASN A 12 -6.34 -1.09 12.65
N ILE A 13 -5.25 -0.30 12.60
CA ILE A 13 -5.31 1.18 12.51
C ILE A 13 -6.17 1.55 11.30
N PHE A 14 -5.81 1.02 10.15
CA PHE A 14 -6.48 1.30 8.88
C PHE A 14 -7.77 0.50 8.70
N ARG A 15 -8.30 -0.18 9.75
CA ARG A 15 -9.53 -0.98 9.64
C ARG A 15 -10.84 -0.23 9.74
N THR A 16 -10.79 1.07 9.98
CA THR A 16 -11.94 1.97 10.14
C THR A 16 -12.05 2.96 8.98
N TYR A 17 -13.24 3.48 8.71
CA TYR A 17 -13.46 4.62 7.80
C TYR A 17 -13.48 5.97 8.54
N ASP A 18 -13.48 5.95 9.87
CA ASP A 18 -13.39 7.14 10.71
C ASP A 18 -11.93 7.53 10.94
N GLU A 19 -11.56 8.72 10.49
CA GLU A 19 -10.22 9.29 10.64
C GLU A 19 -9.82 9.43 12.12
N ASN A 20 -10.73 9.88 12.98
CA ASN A 20 -10.42 10.10 14.39
C ASN A 20 -10.12 8.79 15.10
N GLU A 21 -10.89 7.74 14.77
CA GLU A 21 -10.66 6.40 15.29
C GLU A 21 -9.34 5.81 14.75
N CYS A 22 -8.97 6.13 13.50
CA CYS A 22 -7.69 5.75 12.91
C CYS A 22 -6.51 6.38 13.68
N LEU A 23 -6.56 7.70 13.91
CA LEU A 23 -5.53 8.44 14.65
C LEU A 23 -5.42 7.96 16.10
N LYS A 24 -6.55 7.71 16.78
CA LYS A 24 -6.57 7.19 18.15
C LYS A 24 -5.90 5.81 18.26
N ARG A 25 -6.14 4.92 17.30
CA ARG A 25 -5.49 3.59 17.25
C ARG A 25 -3.99 3.71 17.01
N TYR A 26 -3.59 4.62 16.14
CA TYR A 26 -2.20 4.92 15.86
C TYR A 26 -1.46 5.44 17.11
N GLU A 27 -2.02 6.43 17.81
CA GLU A 27 -1.46 6.95 19.06
C GLU A 27 -1.37 5.87 20.14
N THR A 28 -2.37 4.99 20.24
CA THR A 28 -2.36 3.86 21.19
C THR A 28 -1.20 2.91 20.95
N ILE A 29 -0.75 2.74 19.69
CA ILE A 29 0.39 1.88 19.34
C ILE A 29 1.71 2.60 19.63
N LEU A 30 1.80 3.89 19.31
CA LEU A 30 2.97 4.71 19.64
C LEU A 30 3.22 4.80 21.14
N ASN A 31 2.17 4.89 21.95
CA ASN A 31 2.26 4.91 23.41
C ASN A 31 2.74 3.57 24.01
N LYS A 32 2.80 2.49 23.23
CA LYS A 32 3.39 1.21 23.62
C LYS A 32 4.87 1.07 23.19
N SER A 33 5.48 2.12 22.64
CA SER A 33 6.78 2.11 21.97
C SER A 33 7.91 1.44 22.75
N GLU A 34 7.97 1.61 24.07
CA GLU A 34 8.99 0.99 24.93
C GLU A 34 8.96 -0.55 24.93
N ARG A 35 7.86 -1.18 24.50
CA ARG A 35 7.69 -2.64 24.44
C ARG A 35 7.62 -3.18 23.01
N LEU A 36 7.81 -2.32 22.01
CA LEU A 36 7.72 -2.73 20.62
C LEU A 36 9.00 -3.48 20.21
N PRO A 37 8.88 -4.58 19.45
CA PRO A 37 10.02 -5.18 18.78
C PRO A 37 10.70 -4.15 17.85
N GLU A 38 12.03 -4.18 17.77
CA GLU A 38 12.83 -3.23 16.97
C GLU A 38 12.36 -3.12 15.52
N ILE A 39 12.02 -4.25 14.88
CA ILE A 39 11.48 -4.29 13.51
C ILE A 39 10.19 -3.47 13.35
N ILE A 40 9.36 -3.41 14.39
CA ILE A 40 8.11 -2.64 14.38
C ILE A 40 8.41 -1.15 14.54
N ILE A 41 9.39 -0.80 15.37
CA ILE A 41 9.84 0.59 15.56
C ILE A 41 10.39 1.14 14.23
N ILE A 42 11.26 0.39 13.56
CA ILE A 42 11.80 0.75 12.24
C ILE A 42 10.67 0.93 11.22
N LEU A 43 9.72 -0.01 11.18
CA LEU A 43 8.58 0.08 10.26
C LEU A 43 7.72 1.32 10.53
N LEU A 44 7.46 1.64 11.80
CA LEU A 44 6.70 2.84 12.17
C LEU A 44 7.45 4.11 11.75
N ALA A 45 8.75 4.20 12.05
CA ALA A 45 9.58 5.36 11.75
C ALA A 45 9.75 5.59 10.24
N ASP A 46 10.03 4.55 9.47
CA ASP A 46 10.40 4.68 8.06
C ASP A 46 9.18 4.72 7.13
N LYS A 47 8.10 4.00 7.47
CA LYS A 47 6.97 3.78 6.56
C LYS A 47 5.70 4.46 7.00
N ILE A 48 5.37 4.46 8.29
CA ILE A 48 4.05 4.89 8.76
C ILE A 48 4.06 6.37 9.16
N ILE A 49 4.93 6.78 10.08
CA ILE A 49 5.05 8.17 10.57
C ILE A 49 5.11 9.18 9.41
N PRO A 50 6.03 9.04 8.42
CA PRO A 50 6.16 10.03 7.37
C PRO A 50 4.99 10.04 6.37
N ASN A 51 4.24 8.95 6.28
CA ASN A 51 3.21 8.77 5.25
C ASN A 51 1.80 8.71 5.84
N ILE A 52 1.60 9.02 7.12
CA ILE A 52 0.33 8.77 7.81
C ILE A 52 -0.86 9.43 7.09
N GLU A 53 -0.71 10.67 6.61
CA GLU A 53 -1.76 11.38 5.88
C GLU A 53 -2.14 10.69 4.56
N SER A 54 -1.13 10.20 3.83
CA SER A 54 -1.37 9.45 2.59
C SER A 54 -2.03 8.10 2.86
N LEU A 55 -1.65 7.45 3.98
CA LEU A 55 -2.18 6.16 4.39
C LEU A 55 -3.60 6.28 4.92
N THR A 56 -4.02 7.43 5.45
CA THR A 56 -5.39 7.68 5.91
C THR A 56 -6.25 8.43 4.88
N GLN A 57 -5.73 8.73 3.69
CA GLN A 57 -6.47 9.52 2.70
C GLN A 57 -7.84 8.92 2.34
N PHE A 58 -7.97 7.60 2.37
CA PHE A 58 -9.22 6.87 2.12
C PHE A 58 -10.32 7.14 3.17
N THR A 59 -9.98 7.68 4.35
CA THR A 59 -10.99 8.10 5.35
C THR A 59 -11.58 9.47 5.04
N ARG A 60 -10.88 10.27 4.23
CA ARG A 60 -11.31 11.62 3.82
C ARG A 60 -11.98 11.62 2.45
N ASP A 61 -11.52 10.75 1.56
CA ASP A 61 -12.02 10.63 0.19
C ASP A 61 -12.58 9.23 -0.09
N ASN A 62 -13.90 9.18 -0.30
CA ASN A 62 -14.63 7.94 -0.60
C ASN A 62 -14.31 7.37 -2.00
N PHE A 63 -13.69 8.14 -2.89
CA PHE A 63 -13.23 7.65 -4.20
C PHE A 63 -11.93 6.87 -4.10
N ILE A 64 -11.20 6.96 -2.99
CA ILE A 64 -9.96 6.24 -2.79
C ILE A 64 -10.28 4.88 -2.14
N PRO A 65 -10.09 3.78 -2.87
CA PRO A 65 -10.34 2.46 -2.31
C PRO A 65 -9.29 2.16 -1.24
N ARG A 66 -9.78 1.72 -0.08
CA ARG A 66 -8.94 1.31 1.05
C ARG A 66 -8.07 0.09 0.76
N THR A 67 -8.52 -0.79 -0.13
CA THR A 67 -7.78 -2.01 -0.50
C THR A 67 -7.22 -1.88 -1.90
N SER A 68 -5.98 -2.31 -2.08
CA SER A 68 -5.33 -2.49 -3.37
C SER A 68 -5.94 -3.62 -4.20
N ASN A 69 -6.94 -4.38 -3.73
CA ASN A 69 -7.53 -5.53 -4.44
C ASN A 69 -7.83 -5.28 -5.93
N GLN A 70 -8.39 -4.12 -6.29
CA GLN A 70 -8.65 -3.80 -7.69
C GLN A 70 -7.37 -3.61 -8.50
N ALA A 71 -6.38 -2.91 -7.93
CA ALA A 71 -5.06 -2.74 -8.52
C ALA A 71 -4.29 -4.07 -8.60
N GLU A 72 -4.28 -4.86 -7.53
CA GLU A 72 -3.66 -6.19 -7.47
C GLU A 72 -4.30 -7.15 -8.47
N GLN A 73 -5.63 -7.16 -8.60
CA GLN A 73 -6.31 -7.97 -9.61
C GLN A 73 -5.99 -7.49 -11.03
N HIS A 74 -5.90 -6.18 -11.24
CA HIS A 74 -5.49 -5.61 -12.53
C HIS A 74 -4.06 -6.05 -12.88
N TYR A 75 -3.11 -5.86 -11.98
CA TYR A 75 -1.70 -6.21 -12.20
C TYR A 75 -1.46 -7.73 -12.24
N SER A 76 -2.20 -8.54 -11.49
CA SER A 76 -2.12 -10.00 -11.54
C SER A 76 -2.56 -10.55 -12.90
N LYS A 77 -3.53 -9.89 -13.55
CA LYS A 77 -3.98 -10.22 -14.90
C LYS A 77 -2.97 -9.80 -15.96
N THR A 78 -2.31 -8.65 -15.82
CA THR A 78 -1.31 -8.16 -16.78
C THR A 78 0.06 -8.83 -16.62
N GLN A 79 0.56 -9.04 -15.39
CA GLN A 79 1.87 -9.66 -15.13
C GLN A 79 1.98 -11.11 -15.60
N LYS A 80 0.88 -11.88 -15.56
CA LYS A 80 0.89 -13.30 -15.96
C LYS A 80 1.07 -13.51 -17.46
N LEU A 81 0.72 -12.52 -18.30
CA LEU A 81 0.77 -12.67 -19.76
C LEU A 81 2.11 -12.26 -20.37
N GLU A 82 2.99 -11.57 -19.64
CA GLU A 82 4.08 -10.82 -20.28
C GLU A 82 5.50 -10.97 -19.70
N THR A 83 5.64 -11.55 -18.50
CA THR A 83 6.94 -11.55 -17.79
C THR A 83 7.96 -12.56 -18.31
N THR A 84 7.61 -13.53 -19.16
CA THR A 84 8.57 -14.58 -19.56
C THR A 84 9.37 -14.27 -20.83
N HIS A 85 8.89 -13.42 -21.75
CA HIS A 85 9.58 -13.22 -23.04
C HIS A 85 9.63 -11.79 -23.60
N LYS A 86 8.69 -10.88 -23.26
CA LYS A 86 8.57 -9.58 -23.96
C LYS A 86 9.41 -8.43 -23.37
N PHE A 87 9.68 -8.45 -22.07
CA PHE A 87 10.42 -7.37 -21.37
C PHE A 87 11.89 -7.69 -21.11
N LYS A 88 12.46 -8.65 -21.83
CA LYS A 88 13.84 -9.10 -21.61
C LYS A 88 14.87 -8.04 -22.04
N THR A 89 14.47 -7.09 -22.88
CA THR A 89 15.31 -5.98 -23.37
C THR A 89 14.58 -4.64 -23.20
N ASN A 90 15.36 -3.57 -23.01
CA ASN A 90 14.84 -2.21 -22.85
C ASN A 90 14.03 -1.75 -24.08
N GLU A 91 14.40 -2.22 -25.27
CA GLU A 91 13.69 -1.93 -26.53
C GLU A 91 12.29 -2.54 -26.56
N GLY A 92 12.13 -3.80 -26.13
CA GLY A 92 10.82 -4.45 -26.06
C GLY A 92 9.89 -3.81 -25.02
N LEU A 93 10.46 -3.27 -23.94
CA LEU A 93 9.71 -2.48 -22.96
C LEU A 93 9.22 -1.15 -23.54
N LEU A 94 10.07 -0.43 -24.29
CA LEU A 94 9.69 0.84 -24.93
C LEU A 94 8.63 0.64 -26.02
N GLU A 95 8.74 -0.41 -26.83
CA GLU A 95 7.77 -0.74 -27.88
C GLU A 95 6.40 -1.10 -27.29
N TYR A 96 6.38 -1.88 -26.21
CA TYR A 96 5.15 -2.22 -25.51
C TYR A 96 4.45 -0.98 -24.93
N LEU A 97 5.21 -0.09 -24.28
CA LEU A 97 4.68 1.15 -23.72
C LEU A 97 4.11 2.06 -24.82
N ALA A 98 4.78 2.17 -25.96
CA ALA A 98 4.28 2.95 -27.09
C ALA A 98 2.92 2.44 -27.60
N LEU A 99 2.77 1.12 -27.75
CA LEU A 99 1.53 0.50 -28.25
C LEU A 99 0.34 0.63 -27.28
N HIS A 100 0.58 0.65 -25.97
CA HIS A 100 -0.48 0.60 -24.95
C HIS A 100 -0.76 1.96 -24.30
N MET A 101 0.03 2.99 -24.62
CA MET A 101 -0.17 4.36 -24.15
C MET A 101 -0.74 5.31 -25.21
N GLU A 102 -0.95 4.87 -26.46
CA GLU A 102 -1.69 5.68 -27.43
C GLU A 102 -3.15 5.86 -26.96
N LYS A 103 -3.56 7.14 -26.83
CA LYS A 103 -4.91 7.54 -26.43
C LYS A 103 -5.95 6.86 -27.33
N PRO A 104 -7.08 6.36 -26.78
CA PRO A 104 -8.15 5.86 -27.63
C PRO A 104 -8.63 6.97 -28.57
N PRO A 105 -8.99 6.64 -29.82
CA PRO A 105 -9.47 7.63 -30.77
C PRO A 105 -10.74 8.30 -30.22
N ILE A 106 -10.79 9.63 -30.37
CA ILE A 106 -11.93 10.49 -30.01
C ILE A 106 -13.14 10.12 -30.87
#